data_AF-A0A946AY86-F1
#
_entry.id   AF-A0A946AY86-F1
#
_cell.length_a   1.000
_cell.length_b   1.000
_cell.length_c   1.000
_cell.angle_alpha   90.00
_cell.angle_beta   90.00
_cell.angle_gamma   90.00
#
_symmetry.space_group_name_H-M   'P 1'
#
loop_
_entity.id
_entity.type
_entity.pdbx_description
1 polymer ?
#
loop_
_entity_poly.entity_id
_entity_poly.type
_entity_poly.pdbx_seq_one_letter_code
_entity_poly.pdbx_strand_id
1 'polypeptide(L)'
;MALNLEPVYREIFEKFKTRKKFSIRTVDKNILTVDQDEEICGQKEPRAFEFKSPREFEEFVRLENQFEKDIESQLQGNKMPYR
;
A
#
# COMPACT_ATOMS: atom_id res chain seq x y z
N MET A 1 12.03 8.08 26.34
CA MET A 1 12.73 8.14 25.04
C MET A 1 11.65 8.12 23.98
N ALA A 2 11.52 9.17 23.16
CA ALA A 2 10.58 9.16 22.05
C ALA A 2 11.06 8.10 21.05
N LEU A 3 10.30 7.03 20.87
CA LEU A 3 10.57 6.03 19.86
C LEU A 3 10.36 6.68 18.49
N ASN A 4 11.45 7.00 17.79
CA ASN A 4 11.39 7.47 16.41
C ASN A 4 10.94 6.29 15.54
N LEU A 5 9.65 6.25 15.22
CA LEU A 5 9.02 5.19 14.43
C LEU A 5 9.14 5.43 12.91
N GLU A 6 9.55 6.63 12.49
CA GLU A 6 9.81 6.99 11.09
C GLU A 6 10.68 5.99 10.30
N PRO A 7 11.86 5.55 10.78
CA PRO A 7 12.68 4.58 10.05
C PRO A 7 11.96 3.24 9.85
N VAL A 8 11.20 2.78 10.85
CA VAL A 8 10.44 1.53 10.76
C VAL A 8 9.35 1.62 9.69
N TYR A 9 8.59 2.71 9.69
CA TYR A 9 7.56 2.92 8.66
C TYR A 9 8.17 3.04 7.26
N ARG A 10 9.35 3.66 7.13
CA ARG A 10 10.07 3.75 5.86
C ARG A 10 10.51 2.38 5.35
N GLU A 11 11.11 1.55 6.20
CA GLU A 11 11.53 0.19 5.83
C GLU A 11 10.33 -0.69 5.40
N ILE A 12 9.19 -0.55 6.06
CA ILE A 12 7.96 -1.26 5.68
C ILE A 12 7.44 -0.74 4.33
N PHE A 13 7.46 0.58 4.11
CA PHE A 13 7.02 1.19 2.87
C PHE A 13 7.89 0.81 1.66
N GLU A 14 9.19 0.57 1.85
CA GLU A 14 10.06 0.06 0.77
C GLU A 14 9.69 -1.36 0.30
N LYS A 15 9.03 -2.16 1.15
CA LYS A 15 8.52 -3.49 0.77
C LYS A 15 7.24 -3.41 -0.06
N PHE A 16 6.66 -2.22 -0.22
CA PHE A 16 5.41 -1.99 -0.93
C PHE A 16 5.64 -2.10 -2.44
N LYS A 17 5.12 -3.17 -3.06
CA LYS A 17 5.31 -3.52 -4.47
C LYS A 17 3.95 -3.58 -5.17
N THR A 18 3.34 -2.42 -5.35
CA THR A 18 2.04 -2.30 -6.03
C THR A 18 2.12 -1.32 -7.18
N ARG A 19 1.21 -1.46 -8.15
CA ARG A 19 1.05 -0.51 -9.24
C ARG A 19 0.33 0.78 -8.82
N LYS A 20 -0.38 0.74 -7.69
CA LYS A 20 -1.06 1.89 -7.10
C LYS A 20 -0.02 2.81 -6.45
N LYS A 21 -0.22 4.12 -6.57
CA LYS A 21 0.67 5.09 -5.94
C LYS A 21 0.22 5.37 -4.51
N PHE A 22 1.09 5.07 -3.55
CA PHE A 22 0.89 5.45 -2.16
C PHE A 22 1.92 6.50 -1.76
N SER A 23 1.55 7.36 -0.82
CA SER A 23 2.39 8.46 -0.32
C SER A 23 2.21 8.60 1.17
N ILE A 24 3.30 8.69 1.95
CA ILE A 24 3.17 8.98 3.38
C ILE A 24 2.80 10.46 3.53
N ARG A 25 1.65 10.74 4.15
CA ARG A 25 1.16 12.10 4.38
C ARG A 25 1.69 12.67 5.69
N THR A 26 1.61 11.89 6.76
CA THR A 26 2.02 12.32 8.11
C THR A 26 2.41 11.12 8.97
N VAL A 27 3.43 11.31 9.82
CA VAL A 27 3.83 10.37 10.88
C VAL A 27 3.72 11.12 12.21
N ASP A 28 2.59 11.03 12.90
CA ASP A 28 2.43 11.67 14.21
C ASP A 28 2.54 10.62 15.31
N LYS A 29 3.67 10.61 16.03
CA LYS A 29 3.99 9.72 17.17
C LYS A 29 3.68 8.23 16.94
N ASN A 30 2.41 7.85 16.98
CA ASN A 30 1.92 6.48 16.86
C ASN A 30 0.93 6.26 15.70
N ILE A 31 0.60 7.30 14.94
CA ILE A 31 -0.36 7.26 13.84
C ILE A 31 0.38 7.59 12.53
N LEU A 32 0.34 6.65 11.60
CA LEU A 32 0.81 6.83 10.23
C LEU A 32 -0.40 7.11 9.34
N THR A 33 -0.39 8.24 8.64
CA THR A 33 -1.35 8.53 7.58
C THR A 33 -0.69 8.30 6.22
N VAL A 34 -1.25 7.39 5.44
CA VAL A 34 -0.82 7.10 4.06
C VAL A 34 -1.95 7.46 3.12
N ASP A 35 -1.60 8.08 2.01
CA ASP A 35 -2.53 8.53 1.00
C ASP A 35 -2.35 7.68 -0.26
N GLN A 36 -3.45 7.14 -0.79
CA GLN A 36 -3.47 6.39 -2.04
C GLN A 36 -4.00 7.29 -3.15
N ASP A 37 -3.14 7.55 -4.13
CA ASP A 37 -3.44 8.34 -5.31
C ASP A 37 -4.14 7.41 -6.32
N GLU A 38 -5.45 7.25 -6.17
CA GLU A 38 -6.32 6.59 -7.16
C GLU A 38 -6.83 7.64 -8.15
N GLU A 39 -6.43 7.50 -9.41
CA GLU A 39 -6.98 8.30 -10.50
C GLU A 39 -8.09 7.50 -11.17
N ILE A 40 -9.34 7.75 -10.76
CA ILE A 40 -10.53 7.08 -11.32
C ILE A 40 -11.28 8.10 -12.17
N CYS A 41 -11.30 7.89 -13.49
CA CYS A 41 -12.11 8.62 -14.48
C CYS A 41 -12.21 10.16 -14.25
N GLY A 42 -11.07 10.85 -14.08
CA GLY A 42 -11.02 12.31 -14.04
C GLY A 42 -11.34 12.97 -12.69
N GLN A 43 -11.58 12.20 -11.63
CA GLN A 43 -11.60 12.70 -10.24
C GLN A 43 -10.45 12.09 -9.44
N LYS A 44 -9.62 12.95 -8.86
CA LYS A 44 -8.58 12.59 -7.91
C LYS A 44 -9.16 12.72 -6.50
N GLU A 45 -9.74 11.65 -6.00
CA GLU A 45 -10.04 11.55 -4.58
C GLU A 45 -8.94 10.73 -3.89
N PRO A 46 -7.98 11.40 -3.23
CA PRO A 46 -6.96 10.72 -2.46
C PRO A 46 -7.61 9.90 -1.35
N ARG A 47 -7.39 8.58 -1.34
CA ARG A 47 -7.91 7.71 -0.28
C ARG A 47 -6.90 7.68 0.86
N ALA A 48 -7.25 8.32 1.97
CA ALA A 48 -6.42 8.34 3.16
C ALA A 48 -6.64 7.08 4.01
N PHE A 49 -5.54 6.48 4.47
CA PHE A 49 -5.48 5.36 5.39
C PHE A 49 -4.73 5.78 6.64
N GLU A 50 -5.29 5.47 7.80
CA GLU A 50 -4.70 5.76 9.10
C GLU A 50 -4.35 4.46 9.81
N PHE A 51 -3.08 4.31 10.18
CA PHE A 51 -2.57 3.14 10.90
C PHE A 51 -2.12 3.56 12.29
N LYS A 52 -2.66 2.91 13.33
CA LYS A 52 -2.35 3.25 14.73
C LYS A 52 -1.13 2.49 15.25
N SER A 53 -0.55 1.62 14.43
CA SER A 53 0.59 0.79 14.79
C SER A 53 1.38 0.34 13.54
N PRO A 54 2.71 0.14 13.67
CA PRO A 54 3.53 -0.38 12.58
C PRO A 54 3.15 -1.80 12.13
N ARG A 55 2.58 -2.61 13.03
CA ARG A 55 2.05 -3.95 12.68
C ARG A 55 0.86 -3.87 11.73
N GLU A 56 -0.10 -2.98 11.99
CA GLU A 56 -1.25 -2.80 11.09
C GLU A 56 -0.79 -2.36 9.71
N PHE A 57 0.21 -1.48 9.66
CA PHE A 57 0.80 -1.04 8.41
C PHE A 57 1.52 -2.17 7.66
N GLU A 58 2.32 -2.99 8.36
CA GLU A 58 3.00 -4.13 7.74
C GLU A 58 2.00 -5.17 7.19
N GLU A 59 0.92 -5.45 7.92
CA GLU A 59 -0.15 -6.34 7.43
C GLU A 59 -0.83 -5.75 6.18
N PHE A 60 -1.10 -4.45 6.17
CA PHE A 60 -1.63 -3.76 4.99
C PHE A 60 -0.71 -3.90 3.77
N VAL A 61 0.59 -3.64 3.94
CA VAL A 61 1.61 -3.82 2.88
C VAL A 61 1.61 -5.25 2.35
N ARG A 62 1.54 -6.23 3.25
CA ARG A 62 1.54 -7.65 2.89
C ARG A 62 0.29 -8.03 2.10
N LEU A 63 -0.89 -7.54 2.51
CA LEU A 63 -2.15 -7.81 1.84
C LEU A 63 -2.20 -7.17 0.44
N GLU A 64 -1.81 -5.89 0.31
CA GLU A 64 -1.79 -5.21 -0.99
C GLU A 64 -0.82 -5.87 -1.96
N ASN A 65 0.36 -6.29 -1.50
CA ASN A 65 1.30 -7.06 -2.32
C ASN A 65 0.72 -8.40 -2.78
N GLN A 66 -0.01 -9.11 -1.91
CA GLN A 66 -0.67 -10.36 -2.27
C GLN A 66 -1.79 -10.13 -3.28
N PHE A 67 -2.55 -9.04 -3.12
CA PHE A 67 -3.61 -8.65 -4.04
C PHE A 67 -3.06 -8.31 -5.42
N GLU A 68 -1.99 -7.53 -5.49
CA GLU A 68 -1.32 -7.20 -6.77
C GLU A 68 -0.77 -8.44 -7.45
N LYS A 69 -0.14 -9.34 -6.70
CA LYS A 69 0.36 -10.62 -7.22
C LYS A 69 -0.76 -11.49 -7.78
N ASP A 70 -1.92 -11.48 -7.12
CA ASP A 70 -3.11 -12.19 -7.60
C ASP A 70 -3.66 -11.56 -8.90
N ILE A 71 -3.75 -10.22 -8.96
CA ILE A 71 -4.11 -9.50 -10.17
C ILE A 71 -3.13 -9.78 -11.31
N GLU A 72 -1.82 -9.77 -11.05
CA GLU A 72 -0.80 -10.15 -12.04
C GLU A 72 -1.01 -11.58 -12.54
N SER A 73 -1.27 -12.52 -11.63
CA SER A 73 -1.58 -13.91 -11.99
C SER A 73 -2.85 -14.03 -12.84
N GLN A 74 -3.89 -13.27 -12.52
CA GLN A 74 -5.14 -13.23 -13.31
C GLN A 74 -4.94 -12.58 -14.69
N LEU A 75 -4.18 -11.48 -14.76
CA LEU A 75 -3.84 -10.80 -16.02
C LEU A 75 -2.98 -11.68 -16.94
N GLN A 76 -2.05 -12.46 -16.37
CA GLN A 76 -1.23 -13.41 -17.12
C GLN A 76 -2.00 -14.71 -17.45
N GLY A 77 -3.02 -15.03 -16.66
CA GLY A 77 -3.79 -16.27 -16.67
C GLY A 77 -5.12 -16.21 -17.40
N ASN A 78 -5.13 -15.72 -18.64
CA ASN A 78 -6.15 -16.11 -19.61
C ASN A 78 -5.49 -16.50 -20.94
N LYS A 79 -4.51 -17.41 -20.90
CA LYS A 79 -4.27 -18.28 -22.06
C LYS A 79 -5.44 -19.26 -22.12
N MET A 80 -6.57 -18.80 -22.67
CA MET A 80 -7.65 -19.68 -23.06
C MET A 80 -7.04 -20.78 -23.95
N PRO A 81 -7.22 -22.08 -23.63
CA PRO A 81 -6.77 -23.16 -24.50
C PRO A 81 -7.71 -23.22 -25.70
N TYR A 82 -7.57 -22.27 -26.62
CA TYR A 82 -8.12 -22.41 -27.97
C TYR A 82 -6.95 -22.67 -28.93
N ARG A 83 -6.48 -23.93 -28.94
CA ARG A 83 -6.09 -24.60 -30.18
C ARG A 83 -5.95 -26.10 -29.99
#